data_AF-A0A955H2M1-F1
#
_entry.id   AF-A0A955H2M1-F1
#
_cell.length_a   1.000
_cell.length_b   1.000
_cell.length_c   1.000
_cell.angle_alpha   90.00
_cell.angle_beta   90.00
_cell.angle_gamma   90.00
#
_symmetry.space_group_name_H-M   'P 1'
#
loop_
_entity.id
_entity.type
_entity.pdbx_description
1 polymer ?
#
loop_
_entity_poly.entity_id
_entity_poly.type
_entity_poly.pdbx_seq_one_letter_code
_entity_poly.pdbx_strand_id
1 'polypeptide(L)'
;ETGPTATAWHLNKLIDPAHNGAVLPIVHLNGYKISGPTFYGRMSNEELTNLFRGYGYEPHFVDAYVEEDVHARMAEILDGAIAGIRFTQHCAREGTLKEPPRWPMIILRTPKGWGSIKELDGKKLEDNHYSHQVIAELAHTNDEHLKALEHWLRSYKFEELFDGSKFDDEIEALVPQPERRMGDNPHTMGGERAFQPLALPELTD
;
A
#
# COMPACT_ATOMS: atom_id res chain seq x y z
N GLU A 1 -2.35 14.08 4.30
CA GLU A 1 -3.13 15.35 4.29
C GLU A 1 -2.22 16.50 3.87
N THR A 2 -1.64 16.42 2.68
CA THR A 2 -0.70 17.42 2.19
C THR A 2 -1.23 17.97 0.86
N GLY A 3 -0.93 19.24 0.57
CA GLY A 3 -1.29 19.85 -0.71
C GLY A 3 -0.83 19.03 -1.93
N PRO A 4 0.43 18.56 -1.98
CA PRO A 4 0.92 17.72 -3.07
C PRO A 4 0.10 16.43 -3.27
N THR A 5 -0.19 15.68 -2.21
CA THR A 5 -0.99 14.44 -2.35
C THR A 5 -2.44 14.74 -2.74
N ALA A 6 -3.02 15.82 -2.21
CA ALA A 6 -4.40 16.19 -2.55
C ALA A 6 -4.56 16.51 -4.04
N THR A 7 -3.58 17.18 -4.66
CA THR A 7 -3.63 17.49 -6.10
C THR A 7 -3.20 16.31 -6.98
N ALA A 8 -2.33 15.42 -6.49
CA ALA A 8 -1.83 14.26 -7.24
C ALA A 8 -2.95 13.31 -7.72
N TRP A 9 -4.11 13.29 -7.06
CA TRP A 9 -5.28 12.52 -7.52
C TRP A 9 -5.77 12.92 -8.91
N HIS A 10 -5.45 14.11 -9.39
CA HIS A 10 -5.80 14.56 -10.75
C HIS A 10 -4.85 14.06 -11.84
N LEU A 11 -3.73 13.41 -11.50
CA LEU A 11 -2.76 12.93 -12.50
C LEU A 11 -3.36 11.93 -13.49
N ASN A 12 -4.41 11.18 -13.10
CA ASN A 12 -5.10 10.25 -13.99
C ASN A 12 -5.77 10.92 -15.22
N LYS A 13 -5.92 12.25 -15.25
CA LYS A 13 -6.39 12.99 -16.45
C LYS A 13 -5.25 13.37 -17.41
N LEU A 14 -4.00 13.20 -16.99
CA LEU A 14 -2.81 13.55 -17.76
C LEU A 14 -2.07 12.33 -18.31
N ILE A 15 -2.57 11.13 -18.00
CA ILE A 15 -1.98 9.85 -18.42
C ILE A 15 -2.80 9.31 -19.59
N ASP A 16 -2.10 8.89 -20.64
CA ASP A 16 -2.68 8.17 -21.76
C ASP A 16 -2.56 6.65 -21.54
N PRO A 17 -3.67 5.91 -21.36
CA PRO A 17 -3.62 4.47 -21.13
C PRO A 17 -3.04 3.67 -22.32
N ALA A 18 -3.03 4.24 -23.53
CA ALA A 18 -2.46 3.57 -24.70
C ALA A 18 -0.92 3.55 -24.64
N HIS A 19 -0.31 4.66 -24.22
CA HIS A 19 1.13 4.89 -24.27
C HIS A 19 1.83 4.77 -22.91
N ASN A 20 1.13 5.04 -21.81
CA ASN A 20 1.70 5.06 -20.48
C ASN A 20 1.36 3.79 -19.68
N GLY A 21 2.07 3.62 -18.56
CA GLY A 21 1.70 2.64 -17.54
C GLY A 21 0.44 3.05 -16.77
N ALA A 22 0.13 2.31 -15.71
CA ALA A 22 -0.98 2.61 -14.80
C ALA A 22 -0.47 2.70 -13.37
N VAL A 23 -1.15 3.48 -12.55
CA VAL A 23 -0.96 3.54 -11.11
C VAL A 23 -2.18 2.92 -10.46
N LEU A 24 -1.98 2.00 -9.51
CA LEU A 24 -3.03 1.49 -8.63
C LEU A 24 -2.83 2.15 -7.25
N PRO A 25 -3.57 3.23 -6.93
CA PRO A 25 -3.41 3.89 -5.64
C PRO A 25 -4.04 3.03 -4.53
N ILE A 26 -3.32 2.90 -3.42
CA ILE A 26 -3.82 2.27 -2.20
C ILE A 26 -3.78 3.32 -1.09
N VAL A 27 -4.96 3.79 -0.67
CA VAL A 27 -5.08 4.65 0.50
C VAL A 27 -5.04 3.76 1.74
N HIS A 28 -3.91 3.76 2.42
CA HIS A 28 -3.75 3.06 3.69
C HIS A 28 -4.43 3.85 4.81
N LEU A 29 -5.65 3.44 5.12
CA LEU A 29 -6.56 4.09 6.05
C LEU A 29 -6.44 3.50 7.46
N ASN A 30 -5.24 3.61 8.05
CA ASN A 30 -5.00 3.12 9.41
C ASN A 30 -5.48 4.05 10.55
N GLY A 31 -6.24 5.08 10.21
CA GLY A 31 -6.90 5.97 11.17
C GLY A 31 -6.03 7.07 11.79
N TYR A 32 -4.69 6.95 11.81
CA TYR A 32 -3.84 7.85 12.62
C TYR A 32 -2.53 8.30 11.94
N LYS A 33 -2.16 9.56 12.18
CA LYS A 33 -0.82 10.12 11.93
C LYS A 33 0.02 10.08 13.21
N ILE A 34 1.01 10.97 13.37
CA ILE A 34 1.98 10.94 14.50
C ILE A 34 1.26 11.04 15.85
N SER A 35 0.42 12.06 16.01
CA SER A 35 -0.13 12.47 17.31
C SER A 35 -1.65 12.63 17.30
N GLY A 36 -2.33 11.95 16.37
CA GLY A 36 -3.78 12.05 16.26
C GLY A 36 -4.36 11.40 15.02
N PRO A 37 -5.68 11.52 14.83
CA PRO A 37 -6.37 10.90 13.72
C PRO A 37 -6.09 11.57 12.38
N THR A 38 -6.43 10.85 11.31
CA THR A 38 -6.44 11.40 9.95
C THR A 38 -7.84 11.85 9.52
N PHE A 39 -7.94 12.86 8.66
CA PHE A 39 -9.20 13.32 8.08
C PHE A 39 -9.90 12.19 7.34
N TYR A 40 -9.20 11.51 6.42
CA TYR A 40 -9.79 10.37 5.70
C TYR A 40 -10.19 9.24 6.65
N GLY A 41 -9.42 8.99 7.72
CA GLY A 41 -9.75 7.97 8.72
C GLY A 41 -11.01 8.27 9.54
N ARG A 42 -11.57 9.48 9.42
CA ARG A 42 -12.82 9.90 10.09
C ARG A 42 -13.97 10.17 9.11
N MET A 43 -13.73 10.02 7.81
CA MET A 43 -14.77 10.08 6.80
C MET A 43 -15.53 8.76 6.74
N SER A 44 -16.83 8.85 6.47
CA SER A 44 -17.66 7.70 6.13
C SER A 44 -17.24 7.07 4.79
N ASN A 45 -17.67 5.83 4.56
CA ASN A 45 -17.44 5.17 3.28
C ASN A 45 -18.10 5.94 2.13
N GLU A 46 -19.25 6.58 2.38
CA GLU A 46 -19.95 7.40 1.40
C GLU A 46 -19.14 8.64 1.01
N GLU A 47 -18.61 9.37 2.00
CA GLU A 47 -17.77 10.55 1.75
C GLU A 47 -16.51 10.18 0.95
N LEU A 48 -15.82 9.11 1.34
CA LEU A 48 -14.64 8.62 0.62
C LEU A 48 -15.00 8.17 -0.81
N THR A 49 -16.12 7.47 -0.97
CA THR A 49 -16.60 7.03 -2.28
C THR A 49 -16.86 8.22 -3.20
N ASN A 50 -17.59 9.22 -2.70
CA ASN A 50 -17.93 10.42 -3.46
C ASN A 50 -16.68 11.23 -3.81
N LEU A 51 -15.74 11.37 -2.87
CA LEU A 51 -14.48 12.07 -3.11
C LEU A 51 -13.66 11.42 -4.23
N PHE A 52 -13.38 10.12 -4.13
CA PHE A 52 -12.51 9.45 -5.11
C PHE A 52 -13.19 9.23 -6.46
N ARG A 53 -14.52 9.02 -6.49
CA ARG A 53 -15.29 9.05 -7.75
C ARG A 53 -15.28 10.44 -8.38
N GLY A 54 -15.35 11.50 -7.59
CA GLY A 54 -15.15 12.88 -8.06
C GLY A 54 -13.76 13.11 -8.66
N TYR A 55 -12.74 12.42 -8.12
CA TYR A 55 -11.40 12.34 -8.72
C TYR A 55 -11.30 11.34 -9.88
N GLY A 56 -12.38 10.73 -10.37
CA GLY A 56 -12.32 9.83 -11.52
C GLY A 56 -11.66 8.48 -11.23
N TYR A 57 -11.74 8.00 -9.99
CA TYR A 57 -11.38 6.63 -9.63
C TYR A 57 -12.62 5.80 -9.31
N GLU A 58 -12.47 4.49 -9.34
CA GLU A 58 -13.43 3.55 -8.76
C GLU A 58 -12.85 2.99 -7.45
N PRO A 59 -13.39 3.41 -6.28
CA PRO A 59 -12.88 2.99 -4.99
C PRO A 59 -13.38 1.59 -4.60
N HIS A 60 -12.45 0.72 -4.23
CA HIS A 60 -12.70 -0.61 -3.68
C HIS A 60 -12.25 -0.67 -2.22
N PHE A 61 -13.13 -1.09 -1.32
CA PHE A 61 -12.82 -1.19 0.11
C PHE A 61 -12.32 -2.57 0.48
N VAL A 62 -11.25 -2.60 1.27
CA VAL A 62 -10.75 -3.77 1.99
C VAL A 62 -10.67 -3.36 3.45
N ASP A 63 -11.53 -3.91 4.31
CA ASP A 63 -11.76 -3.40 5.67
C ASP A 63 -11.63 -4.52 6.71
N ALA A 64 -10.49 -4.54 7.41
CA ALA A 64 -10.15 -5.56 8.40
C ALA A 64 -11.09 -5.58 9.63
N TYR A 65 -11.94 -4.56 9.81
CA TYR A 65 -12.87 -4.51 10.95
C TYR A 65 -14.20 -5.23 10.66
N VAL A 66 -14.51 -5.53 9.39
CA VAL A 66 -15.80 -6.12 8.98
C VAL A 66 -15.65 -7.37 8.13
N GLU A 67 -14.52 -7.53 7.44
CA GLU A 67 -14.26 -8.72 6.63
C GLU A 67 -13.91 -9.92 7.52
N GLU A 68 -14.46 -11.10 7.20
CA GLU A 68 -14.12 -12.35 7.89
C GLU A 68 -12.69 -12.78 7.56
N ASP A 69 -12.29 -12.67 6.28
CA ASP A 69 -10.94 -12.90 5.79
C ASP A 69 -10.48 -11.74 4.92
N VAL A 70 -9.73 -10.84 5.56
CA VAL A 70 -9.13 -9.66 4.92
C VAL A 70 -8.11 -10.02 3.83
N HIS A 71 -7.43 -11.17 3.93
CA HIS A 71 -6.43 -11.59 2.95
C HIS A 71 -7.11 -12.08 1.67
N ALA A 72 -8.14 -12.91 1.79
CA ALA A 72 -8.94 -13.35 0.65
C ALA A 72 -9.60 -12.16 -0.04
N ARG A 73 -10.14 -11.20 0.74
CA ARG A 73 -10.71 -9.97 0.21
C ARG A 73 -9.68 -9.12 -0.55
N MET A 74 -8.49 -8.94 0.02
CA MET A 74 -7.43 -8.18 -0.64
C MET A 74 -7.01 -8.83 -1.96
N ALA A 75 -6.89 -10.16 -1.99
CA ALA A 75 -6.56 -10.91 -3.21
C ALA A 75 -7.61 -10.69 -4.32
N GLU A 76 -8.90 -10.84 -3.98
CA GLU A 76 -10.00 -10.61 -4.92
C GLU A 76 -9.98 -9.18 -5.51
N ILE A 77 -9.81 -8.17 -4.65
CA ILE A 77 -9.80 -6.76 -5.07
C ILE A 77 -8.56 -6.45 -5.92
N LEU A 78 -7.39 -6.98 -5.58
CA LEU A 78 -6.17 -6.80 -6.37
C LEU A 78 -6.32 -7.43 -7.77
N ASP A 79 -6.81 -8.66 -7.86
CA ASP A 79 -7.02 -9.34 -9.14
C ASP A 79 -8.02 -8.57 -10.02
N GLY A 80 -9.13 -8.14 -9.44
CA GLY A 80 -10.14 -7.31 -10.12
C GLY A 80 -9.56 -5.97 -10.60
N ALA A 81 -8.79 -5.28 -9.76
CA ALA A 81 -8.17 -4.01 -10.10
C ALA A 81 -7.15 -4.16 -11.25
N ILE A 82 -6.31 -5.20 -11.20
CA ILE A 82 -5.32 -5.48 -12.26
C ILE A 82 -6.02 -5.84 -13.57
N ALA A 83 -7.08 -6.66 -13.51
CA ALA A 83 -7.87 -7.00 -14.68
C ALA A 83 -8.53 -5.75 -15.30
N GLY A 84 -9.11 -4.87 -14.48
CA GLY A 84 -9.69 -3.60 -14.90
C GLY A 84 -8.67 -2.68 -15.57
N ILE A 85 -7.48 -2.53 -14.98
CA ILE A 85 -6.36 -1.77 -15.57
C ILE A 85 -6.00 -2.30 -16.96
N ARG A 86 -5.80 -3.62 -17.08
CA ARG A 86 -5.42 -4.26 -18.34
C ARG A 86 -6.50 -4.09 -19.40
N PHE A 87 -7.77 -4.23 -19.01
CA PHE A 87 -8.90 -4.01 -19.91
C PHE A 87 -8.94 -2.57 -20.44
N THR A 88 -8.80 -1.58 -19.56
CA THR A 88 -8.72 -0.16 -19.96
C THR A 88 -7.58 0.10 -20.94
N GLN A 89 -6.38 -0.40 -20.65
CA GLN A 89 -5.23 -0.25 -21.55
C GLN A 89 -5.46 -0.93 -22.91
N HIS A 90 -6.07 -2.12 -22.92
CA HIS A 90 -6.45 -2.80 -24.16
C HIS A 90 -7.42 -1.95 -25.00
N CYS A 91 -8.52 -1.48 -24.40
CA CYS A 91 -9.48 -0.63 -25.10
C CYS A 91 -8.85 0.66 -25.64
N ALA A 92 -7.94 1.28 -24.88
CA ALA A 92 -7.24 2.49 -25.32
C ALA A 92 -6.35 2.23 -26.54
N ARG A 93 -5.58 1.12 -26.54
CA ARG A 93 -4.71 0.74 -27.65
C ARG A 93 -5.48 0.36 -28.91
N GLU A 94 -6.67 -0.22 -28.77
CA GLU A 94 -7.57 -0.54 -29.88
C GLU A 94 -8.42 0.67 -30.34
N GLY A 95 -8.30 1.84 -29.69
CA GLY A 95 -9.11 3.02 -30.00
C GLY A 95 -10.61 2.86 -29.70
N THR A 96 -10.98 1.90 -28.85
CA THR A 96 -12.37 1.61 -28.46
C THR A 96 -12.78 2.24 -27.13
N LEU A 97 -11.83 2.83 -26.40
CA LEU A 97 -12.09 3.59 -25.18
C LEU A 97 -12.77 4.92 -25.53
N LYS A 98 -14.06 5.04 -25.23
CA LYS A 98 -14.89 6.20 -25.61
C LYS A 98 -14.84 7.36 -24.61
N GLU A 99 -14.65 7.04 -23.34
CA GLU A 99 -14.70 7.99 -22.23
C GLU A 99 -13.46 7.82 -21.35
N PRO A 100 -13.04 8.87 -20.63
CA PRO A 100 -12.00 8.74 -19.61
C PRO A 100 -12.34 7.62 -18.62
N PRO A 101 -11.44 6.65 -18.40
CA PRO A 101 -11.72 5.51 -17.56
C PRO A 101 -11.74 5.93 -16.09
N ARG A 102 -12.55 5.24 -15.29
CA ARG A 102 -12.41 5.28 -13.83
C ARG A 102 -11.39 4.24 -13.41
N TRP A 103 -10.19 4.70 -13.11
CA TRP A 103 -9.11 3.82 -12.67
C TRP A 103 -9.46 3.19 -11.31
N PRO A 104 -9.22 1.89 -11.10
CA PRO A 104 -9.44 1.28 -9.80
C PRO A 104 -8.48 1.89 -8.78
N MET A 105 -8.96 2.05 -7.55
CA MET A 105 -8.14 2.40 -6.40
C MET A 105 -8.65 1.66 -5.16
N ILE A 106 -7.76 1.42 -4.20
CA ILE A 106 -8.09 0.63 -3.01
C ILE A 106 -8.08 1.52 -1.78
N ILE A 107 -9.12 1.43 -0.97
CA ILE A 107 -9.17 1.97 0.39
C ILE A 107 -8.94 0.80 1.33
N LEU A 108 -7.72 0.70 1.85
CA LEU A 108 -7.29 -0.36 2.77
C LEU A 108 -7.44 0.14 4.21
N ARG A 109 -8.49 -0.30 4.90
CA ARG A 109 -8.75 0.03 6.30
C ARG A 109 -8.27 -1.09 7.21
N THR A 110 -7.25 -0.80 8.00
CA THR A 110 -6.63 -1.76 8.94
C THR A 110 -6.22 -1.03 10.21
N PRO A 111 -6.14 -1.69 11.38
CA PRO A 111 -5.57 -1.09 12.58
C PRO A 111 -4.16 -0.51 12.34
N LYS A 112 -3.85 0.64 12.92
CA LYS A 112 -2.45 1.09 13.00
C LYS A 112 -1.70 0.24 14.04
N GLY A 113 -0.52 -0.25 13.69
CA GLY A 113 0.21 -1.20 14.53
C GLY A 113 -0.49 -2.57 14.63
N TRP A 114 -1.17 -2.99 13.57
CA TRP A 114 -1.93 -4.24 13.54
C TRP A 114 -1.06 -5.46 13.85
N GLY A 115 -1.54 -6.32 14.75
CA GLY A 115 -0.83 -7.50 15.21
C GLY A 115 0.23 -7.21 16.27
N SER A 116 0.27 -5.99 16.81
CA SER A 116 1.24 -5.58 17.83
C SER A 116 0.69 -5.63 19.25
N ILE A 117 1.41 -5.02 20.20
CA ILE A 117 0.99 -4.88 21.58
C ILE A 117 -0.30 -4.06 21.61
N LYS A 118 -1.36 -4.60 22.24
CA LYS A 118 -2.68 -3.93 22.30
C LYS A 118 -2.70 -2.74 23.26
N GLU A 119 -2.10 -2.92 24.44
CA GLU A 119 -2.05 -1.92 25.50
C GLU A 119 -0.76 -2.07 26.29
N LEU A 120 -0.17 -0.95 26.69
CA LEU A 120 0.99 -0.88 27.59
C LEU A 120 0.96 0.45 28.34
N ASP A 121 1.34 0.47 29.62
CA ASP A 121 1.32 1.67 30.46
C ASP A 121 -0.04 2.40 30.48
N GLY A 122 -1.16 1.66 30.42
CA GLY A 122 -2.52 2.20 30.37
C GLY A 122 -2.88 2.93 29.08
N LYS A 123 -2.10 2.75 28.01
CA LYS A 123 -2.34 3.36 26.68
C LYS A 123 -2.69 2.27 25.68
N LYS A 124 -3.84 2.42 25.00
CA LYS A 124 -4.18 1.62 23.82
C LYS A 124 -3.18 1.92 22.70
N LEU A 125 -2.35 0.94 22.31
CA LEU A 125 -1.28 1.08 21.32
C LEU A 125 -1.74 0.68 19.91
N GLU A 126 -2.17 -0.57 19.73
CA GLU A 126 -2.82 -1.03 18.49
C GLU A 126 -4.08 -0.19 18.22
N ASP A 127 -4.32 0.14 16.95
CA ASP A 127 -5.45 0.97 16.53
C ASP A 127 -5.44 2.37 17.20
N ASN A 128 -4.23 2.92 17.38
CA ASN A 128 -4.01 4.24 17.96
C ASN A 128 -2.75 4.92 17.40
N HIS A 129 -2.61 6.23 17.60
CA HIS A 129 -1.40 6.96 17.25
C HIS A 129 -0.19 6.59 18.13
N TYR A 130 -0.41 6.02 19.31
CA TYR A 130 0.68 5.57 20.19
C TYR A 130 1.55 4.46 19.58
N SER A 131 1.06 3.73 18.56
CA SER A 131 1.88 2.77 17.79
C SER A 131 2.71 3.41 16.66
N HIS A 132 2.81 4.74 16.59
CA HIS A 132 3.47 5.40 15.46
C HIS A 132 5.00 5.23 15.41
N GLN A 133 5.67 5.32 16.56
CA GLN A 133 7.13 5.16 16.66
C GLN A 133 7.44 3.83 17.35
N VAL A 134 8.29 3.86 18.38
CA VAL A 134 8.68 2.66 19.14
C VAL A 134 7.64 2.40 20.21
N ILE A 135 7.12 1.17 20.23
CA ILE A 135 6.33 0.64 21.35
C ILE A 135 7.23 -0.22 22.24
N ALA A 136 6.93 -0.30 23.54
CA ALA A 136 7.79 -0.95 24.54
C ALA A 136 9.23 -0.38 24.60
N GLU A 137 9.37 0.94 24.54
CA GLU A 137 10.66 1.66 24.49
C GLU A 137 11.61 1.34 25.66
N LEU A 138 11.06 0.93 26.81
CA LEU A 138 11.83 0.60 28.02
C LEU A 138 12.17 -0.89 28.12
N ALA A 139 11.99 -1.71 27.07
CA ALA A 139 12.25 -3.14 27.13
C ALA A 139 13.70 -3.51 27.57
N HIS A 140 14.66 -2.60 27.43
CA HIS A 140 16.04 -2.81 27.88
C HIS A 140 16.25 -2.60 29.38
N THR A 141 15.32 -1.93 30.08
CA THR A 141 15.44 -1.54 31.50
C THR A 141 14.20 -1.86 32.35
N ASN A 142 13.09 -2.25 31.73
CA ASN A 142 11.81 -2.54 32.37
C ASN A 142 11.31 -3.92 31.95
N ASP A 143 11.18 -4.81 32.94
CA ASP A 143 10.74 -6.20 32.75
C ASP A 143 9.31 -6.33 32.18
N GLU A 144 8.41 -5.40 32.46
CA GLU A 144 7.05 -5.41 31.90
C GLU A 144 7.07 -5.12 30.41
N HIS A 145 7.84 -4.11 29.99
CA HIS A 145 8.03 -3.78 28.57
C HIS A 145 8.75 -4.92 27.85
N LEU A 146 9.76 -5.54 28.48
CA LEU A 146 10.47 -6.68 27.91
C LEU A 146 9.54 -7.87 27.68
N LYS A 147 8.69 -8.20 28.66
CA LYS A 147 7.69 -9.28 28.53
C LYS A 147 6.66 -8.98 27.45
N ALA A 148 6.19 -7.73 27.35
CA ALA A 148 5.26 -7.33 26.29
C ALA A 148 5.89 -7.47 24.90
N LEU A 149 7.15 -7.04 24.75
CA LEU A 149 7.91 -7.21 23.52
C LEU A 149 8.13 -8.70 23.19
N GLU A 150 8.54 -9.51 24.15
CA GLU A 150 8.73 -10.96 23.95
C GLU A 150 7.42 -11.63 23.52
N HIS A 151 6.31 -11.35 24.21
CA HIS A 151 5.02 -11.91 23.88
C HIS A 151 4.58 -11.53 22.46
N TRP A 152 4.79 -10.27 22.07
CA TRP A 152 4.50 -9.80 20.73
C TRP A 152 5.36 -10.51 19.68
N LEU A 153 6.69 -10.60 19.86
CA LEU A 153 7.55 -11.27 18.89
C LEU A 153 7.25 -12.77 18.75
N ARG A 154 6.93 -13.44 19.86
CA ARG A 154 6.56 -14.87 19.86
C ARG A 154 5.19 -15.12 19.21
N SER A 155 4.31 -14.13 19.12
CA SER A 155 3.00 -14.32 18.50
C SER A 155 3.08 -14.60 16.99
N TYR A 156 4.18 -14.19 16.35
CA TYR A 156 4.47 -14.48 14.94
C TYR A 156 5.01 -15.89 14.69
N LYS A 157 5.37 -16.62 15.76
CA LYS A 157 5.86 -18.00 15.69
C LYS A 157 6.95 -18.22 14.65
N PHE A 158 7.97 -17.37 14.68
CA PHE A 158 9.08 -17.43 13.72
C PHE A 158 9.75 -18.82 13.67
N GLU A 159 9.72 -19.58 14.75
CA GLU A 159 10.21 -20.96 14.81
C GLU A 159 9.44 -21.95 13.92
N GLU A 160 8.21 -21.66 13.53
CA GLU A 160 7.44 -22.44 12.55
C GLU A 160 7.85 -22.10 11.11
N LEU A 161 8.44 -20.92 10.89
CA LEU A 161 8.68 -20.33 9.56
C LEU A 161 10.15 -20.26 9.16
N PHE A 162 11.07 -20.29 10.12
CA PHE A 162 12.50 -20.02 9.91
C PHE A 162 13.37 -20.98 10.73
N ASP A 163 14.32 -21.63 10.06
CA ASP A 163 15.16 -22.69 10.67
C ASP A 163 16.47 -22.17 11.31
N GLY A 164 16.72 -20.87 11.26
CA GLY A 164 18.00 -20.25 11.67
C GLY A 164 18.88 -19.83 10.50
N SER A 165 18.59 -20.32 9.28
CA SER A 165 19.34 -20.03 8.06
C SER A 165 18.46 -19.62 6.88
N LYS A 166 17.27 -20.21 6.74
CA LYS A 166 16.31 -19.92 5.67
C LYS A 166 14.86 -20.03 6.15
N PHE A 167 13.95 -19.46 5.36
CA PHE A 167 12.51 -19.67 5.56
C PHE A 167 12.08 -21.04 5.03
N ASP A 168 10.90 -21.50 5.41
CA ASP A 168 10.30 -22.70 4.84
C ASP A 168 9.97 -22.54 3.34
N ASP A 169 9.73 -23.68 2.68
CA ASP A 169 9.49 -23.73 1.24
C ASP A 169 8.16 -23.06 0.84
N GLU A 170 7.17 -22.97 1.74
CA GLU A 170 5.88 -22.31 1.47
C GLU A 170 6.07 -20.79 1.40
N ILE A 171 6.83 -20.22 2.34
CA ILE A 171 7.20 -18.80 2.35
C ILE A 171 8.10 -18.46 1.17
N GLU A 172 9.10 -19.30 0.86
CA GLU A 172 9.97 -19.08 -0.29
C GLU A 172 9.19 -19.11 -1.62
N ALA A 173 8.17 -19.95 -1.74
CA ALA A 173 7.32 -20.03 -2.92
C ALA A 173 6.49 -18.76 -3.18
N LEU A 174 6.25 -17.91 -2.17
CA LEU A 174 5.55 -16.62 -2.33
C LEU A 174 6.42 -15.54 -2.98
N VAL A 175 7.74 -15.71 -2.96
CA VAL A 175 8.68 -14.71 -3.49
C VAL A 175 8.72 -14.81 -5.03
N PRO A 176 8.49 -13.72 -5.77
CA PRO A 176 8.61 -13.74 -7.23
C PRO A 176 10.01 -14.13 -7.71
N GLN A 177 10.08 -14.59 -8.97
CA GLN A 177 11.35 -14.79 -9.68
C GLN A 177 12.18 -13.49 -9.66
N PRO A 178 13.52 -13.55 -9.60
CA PRO A 178 14.40 -12.40 -9.39
C PRO A 178 14.03 -11.14 -10.20
N GLU A 179 13.82 -11.27 -11.51
CA GLU A 179 13.50 -10.16 -12.41
C GLU A 179 12.10 -9.55 -12.23
N ARG A 180 11.25 -10.16 -11.39
CA ARG A 180 9.89 -9.71 -11.07
C ARG A 180 9.74 -9.25 -9.62
N ARG A 181 10.77 -9.37 -8.79
CA ARG A 181 10.75 -8.84 -7.43
C ARG A 181 10.74 -7.31 -7.50
N MET A 182 9.91 -6.67 -6.69
CA MET A 182 9.80 -5.21 -6.71
C MET A 182 11.12 -4.50 -6.40
N GLY A 183 11.94 -5.07 -5.51
CA GLY A 183 13.27 -4.54 -5.16
C GLY A 183 14.33 -4.70 -6.26
N ASP A 184 14.17 -5.70 -7.13
CA ASP A 184 15.11 -6.00 -8.23
C ASP A 184 14.68 -5.38 -9.57
N ASN A 185 13.54 -4.67 -9.60
CA ASN A 185 13.02 -4.04 -10.80
C ASN A 185 13.99 -2.94 -11.29
N PRO A 186 14.45 -2.95 -12.56
CA PRO A 186 15.42 -1.96 -13.05
C PRO A 186 14.94 -0.51 -12.92
N HIS A 187 13.63 -0.27 -12.95
CA HIS A 187 13.06 1.07 -12.80
C HIS A 187 13.23 1.67 -11.39
N THR A 188 13.53 0.85 -10.36
CA THR A 188 13.78 1.35 -8.99
C THR A 188 15.24 1.71 -8.74
N MET A 189 16.15 1.24 -9.59
CA MET A 189 17.60 1.42 -9.45
C MET A 189 18.15 2.62 -10.22
N GLY A 190 17.41 3.10 -11.24
CA GLY A 190 17.88 4.16 -12.13
C GLY A 190 19.16 3.76 -12.90
N GLY A 191 19.95 4.77 -13.31
CA GLY A 191 21.22 4.55 -14.02
C GLY A 191 21.05 3.91 -15.41
N GLU A 192 22.13 3.35 -15.96
CA GLU A 192 22.18 2.81 -17.34
C GLU A 192 21.11 1.75 -17.64
N ARG A 193 20.55 1.10 -16.62
CA ARG A 193 19.47 0.10 -16.77
C ARG A 193 18.11 0.72 -17.10
N ALA A 194 17.91 2.00 -16.80
CA ALA A 194 16.64 2.71 -16.97
C ALA A 194 16.78 4.10 -17.63
N PHE A 195 17.99 4.48 -18.02
CA PHE A 195 18.31 5.79 -18.60
C PHE A 195 19.10 5.62 -19.90
N GLN A 196 18.77 6.47 -20.88
CA GLN A 196 19.58 6.68 -22.08
C GLN A 196 19.75 8.19 -22.29
N PRO A 197 20.95 8.69 -22.64
CA PRO A 197 21.14 10.09 -22.99
C PRO A 197 20.22 10.50 -24.12
N LEU A 198 19.70 11.73 -24.06
CA LEU A 198 18.96 12.30 -25.17
C LEU A 198 19.87 12.42 -26.39
N ALA A 199 19.32 12.09 -27.57
CA ALA A 199 19.96 12.41 -28.84
C ALA A 199 19.82 13.93 -29.07
N LEU A 200 20.79 14.70 -28.56
CA LEU A 200 20.80 16.15 -28.67
C LEU A 200 21.20 16.57 -30.10
N PRO A 201 20.53 17.57 -30.69
CA PRO A 201 20.98 18.16 -31.95
C PRO A 201 22.30 18.91 -31.77
N GLU A 202 23.03 19.12 -32.86
CA GLU A 202 24.16 20.04 -32.84
C GLU A 202 23.65 21.47 -32.60
N LEU A 203 24.29 22.18 -31.66
CA LEU A 203 24.03 23.59 -31.43
C LEU A 203 24.82 24.40 -32.47
N THR A 204 24.13 25.10 -33.36
CA THR A 204 24.72 26.10 -34.26
C THR A 204 24.64 27.49 -33.61
N ASP A 205 25.68 28.30 -33.77
CA ASP A 205 25.76 29.70 -33.29
C ASP A 205 24.63 30.60 -33.84
#